data_AF-M5BSZ3-F1
#
_entry.id   AF-M5BSZ3-F1
#
_cell.length_a   1.000
_cell.length_b   1.000
_cell.length_c   1.000
_cell.angle_alpha   90.00
_cell.angle_beta   90.00
_cell.angle_gamma   90.00
#
_symmetry.space_group_name_H-M   'P 1'
#
loop_
_entity.id
_entity.type
_entity.pdbx_description
1 polymer ?
#
loop_
_entity_poly.entity_id
_entity_poly.type
_entity_poly.pdbx_seq_one_letter_code
_entity_poly.pdbx_strand_id
1 'polypeptide(L)'
;MTETTLHPSISQANALSAVDFRSDTVTSPTAAMLHAMISSAVGDDVYSEDETTANLERHVADLLGHEAGLFVPSGTAGNQIAIRVHLTQPPHSVLCHARSHINQYEAGGIATLSQAMVQPVWPSKGPNLTLEDVKKGVVLWDDIHCAPTRVIALENTYGGTILPLNEVQLISEFARSNNIRIHCDGARLWNAVAAGAGSFREYGAAFDSISLCFSKGIGAPVGSVLVGSKIFIDRARWIRKSIGGGMRQTGVIAGAARAALDEVFPKLAATHEIARDIEKHLHSLGLKTVLPVETNMIFIDLQAAGLDNDWLIEEANSEGLRLGYDGRIVVHHQISTEAVKKLKEILSRVMEKKAAGAYAQASQAQVNGGTYGGMPKRT
;
A
#
# COMPACT_ATOMS: atom_id res chain seq x y z
N MET A 1 28.60 6.83 24.63
CA MET A 1 27.55 6.94 23.60
C MET A 1 27.51 8.40 23.19
N THR A 2 28.14 8.75 22.07
CA THR A 2 28.01 10.10 21.50
C THR A 2 26.57 10.28 21.07
N GLU A 3 25.84 11.20 21.70
CA GLU A 3 24.54 11.66 21.20
C GLU A 3 24.74 12.06 19.74
N THR A 4 24.22 11.25 18.83
CA THR A 4 24.34 11.54 17.41
C THR A 4 23.32 12.64 17.15
N THR A 5 23.79 13.88 17.10
CA THR A 5 22.94 15.03 16.77
C THR A 5 22.37 14.80 15.38
N LEU A 6 21.07 14.52 15.30
CA LEU A 6 20.39 14.37 14.01
C LEU A 6 20.56 15.66 13.20
N HIS A 7 20.87 15.52 11.91
CA HIS A 7 20.97 16.67 11.03
C HIS A 7 19.64 17.47 11.07
N PRO A 8 19.63 18.81 11.17
CA PRO A 8 18.42 19.60 11.36
C PRO A 8 17.31 19.35 10.33
N SER A 9 17.68 19.02 9.08
CA SER A 9 16.71 18.68 8.02
C SER A 9 15.90 17.42 8.32
N ILE A 10 16.43 16.49 9.13
CA ILE A 10 15.74 15.25 9.52
C ILE A 10 14.65 15.57 10.55
N SER A 11 14.98 16.39 11.56
CA SER A 11 13.99 16.90 12.51
C SER A 11 12.89 17.68 11.80
N GLN A 12 13.26 18.48 10.79
CA GLN A 12 12.29 19.18 9.95
C GLN A 12 11.41 18.21 9.14
N ALA A 13 11.98 17.18 8.52
CA ALA A 13 11.21 16.18 7.78
C ALA A 13 10.24 15.40 8.69
N ASN A 14 10.69 15.03 9.89
CA ASN A 14 9.84 14.37 10.90
C ASN A 14 8.70 15.30 11.35
N ALA A 15 8.96 16.59 11.54
CA ALA A 15 7.93 17.58 11.89
C ALA A 15 6.91 17.77 10.76
N LEU A 16 7.36 17.78 9.50
CA LEU A 16 6.46 17.83 8.34
C LEU A 16 5.60 16.56 8.24
N SER A 17 6.19 15.39 8.48
CA SER A 17 5.47 14.12 8.50
C SER A 17 4.41 14.08 9.61
N ALA A 18 4.65 14.74 10.75
CA ALA A 18 3.74 14.71 11.88
C ALA A 18 2.39 15.39 11.64
N VAL A 19 2.27 16.21 10.59
CA VAL A 19 1.06 16.97 10.23
C VAL A 19 0.50 16.58 8.85
N ASP A 20 1.02 15.51 8.25
CA ASP A 20 0.72 15.14 6.86
C ASP A 20 -0.09 13.86 6.75
N PHE A 21 -1.41 14.02 6.57
CA PHE A 21 -2.35 12.91 6.43
C PHE A 21 -2.56 12.49 4.96
N ARG A 22 -1.76 12.98 4.00
CA ARG A 22 -1.95 12.67 2.58
C ARG A 22 -1.78 11.19 2.27
N SER A 23 -0.76 10.59 2.84
CA SER A 23 -0.33 9.21 2.56
C SER A 23 0.69 8.78 3.60
N ASP A 24 0.71 7.50 3.94
CA ASP A 24 1.77 6.91 4.76
C ASP A 24 3.11 6.78 4.02
N THR A 25 3.20 7.17 2.74
CA THR A 25 4.46 7.29 2.00
C THR A 25 5.27 8.54 2.36
N VAL A 26 4.69 9.49 3.10
CA VAL A 26 5.37 10.74 3.49
C VAL A 26 6.26 10.56 4.71
N THR A 27 6.23 9.39 5.35
CA THR A 27 7.07 9.06 6.49
C THR A 27 8.54 9.30 6.21
N SER A 28 9.26 9.79 7.21
CA SER A 28 10.70 10.02 7.15
C SER A 28 11.47 9.10 8.12
N PRO A 29 12.73 8.74 7.81
CA PRO A 29 13.51 7.83 8.64
C PRO A 29 13.63 8.29 10.10
N THR A 30 13.44 7.36 11.03
CA THR A 30 13.68 7.59 12.46
C THR A 30 15.18 7.61 12.77
N ALA A 31 15.55 8.03 13.97
CA ALA A 31 16.93 7.97 14.45
C ALA A 31 17.50 6.54 14.41
N ALA A 32 16.68 5.53 14.77
CA ALA A 32 17.09 4.13 14.73
C ALA A 32 17.32 3.64 13.30
N MET A 33 16.44 4.00 12.36
CA MET A 33 16.63 3.69 10.95
C MET A 33 17.91 4.33 10.40
N LEU A 34 18.16 5.62 10.69
CA LEU A 34 19.35 6.33 10.24
C LEU A 34 20.64 5.71 10.81
N HIS A 35 20.63 5.36 12.10
CA HIS A 35 21.74 4.65 12.71
C HIS A 35 21.98 3.29 12.03
N ALA A 36 20.91 2.56 11.71
CA ALA A 36 21.02 1.31 10.97
C ALA A 36 21.60 1.52 9.56
N MET A 37 21.21 2.57 8.84
CA MET A 37 21.77 2.91 7.52
C MET A 37 23.30 3.09 7.58
N ILE A 38 23.80 3.79 8.59
CA ILE A 38 25.23 4.08 8.77
C ILE A 38 26.00 2.83 9.24
N SER A 39 25.35 1.97 10.02
CA SER A 39 25.99 0.79 10.65
C SER A 39 25.87 -0.48 9.81
N SER A 40 25.20 -0.43 8.66
CA SER A 40 24.95 -1.59 7.82
C SER A 40 26.23 -2.07 7.14
N ALA A 41 26.41 -3.39 7.07
CA ALA A 41 27.36 -3.97 6.13
C ALA A 41 26.94 -3.59 4.71
N VAL A 42 27.92 -3.26 3.86
CA VAL A 42 27.70 -2.91 2.45
C VAL A 42 28.51 -3.84 1.56
N GLY A 43 27.90 -4.30 0.48
CA GLY A 43 28.53 -5.12 -0.54
C GLY A 43 27.88 -4.87 -1.91
N ASP A 44 28.35 -5.51 -2.97
CA ASP A 44 27.67 -5.40 -4.27
C ASP A 44 26.53 -6.43 -4.35
N ASP A 45 25.28 -5.97 -4.26
CA ASP A 45 24.08 -6.83 -4.35
C ASP A 45 23.98 -7.60 -5.67
N VAL A 46 24.55 -7.09 -6.78
CA VAL A 46 24.55 -7.85 -8.05
C VAL A 46 25.44 -9.08 -7.96
N TYR A 47 26.54 -9.01 -7.20
CA TYR A 47 27.37 -10.18 -6.89
C TYR A 47 26.85 -10.97 -5.69
N SER A 48 25.72 -10.55 -5.09
CA SER A 48 25.13 -11.14 -3.88
C SER A 48 26.06 -11.06 -2.66
N GLU A 49 26.83 -9.98 -2.55
CA GLU A 49 27.82 -9.75 -1.48
C GLU A 49 27.32 -8.77 -0.40
N ASP A 50 26.10 -8.24 -0.54
CA ASP A 50 25.50 -7.32 0.45
C ASP A 50 24.77 -8.11 1.56
N GLU A 51 25.46 -8.39 2.66
CA GLU A 51 24.94 -9.21 3.76
C GLU A 51 23.69 -8.59 4.43
N THR A 52 23.64 -7.27 4.58
CA THR A 52 22.49 -6.58 5.20
C THR A 52 21.23 -6.82 4.37
N THR A 53 21.35 -6.70 3.05
CA THR A 53 20.24 -6.94 2.12
C THR A 53 19.83 -8.40 2.12
N ALA A 54 20.79 -9.33 2.03
CA ALA A 54 20.52 -10.77 2.10
C ALA A 54 19.84 -11.19 3.41
N ASN A 55 20.20 -10.56 4.55
CA ASN A 55 19.57 -10.80 5.84
C ASN A 55 18.11 -10.33 5.87
N LEU A 56 17.83 -9.14 5.31
CA LEU A 56 16.45 -8.65 5.19
C LEU A 56 15.62 -9.57 4.29
N GLU A 57 16.14 -9.96 3.13
CA GLU A 57 15.47 -10.87 2.19
C GLU A 57 15.09 -12.19 2.85
N ARG A 58 16.04 -12.82 3.56
CA ARG A 58 15.80 -14.08 4.31
C ARG A 58 14.78 -13.89 5.42
N HIS A 59 14.89 -12.82 6.20
CA HIS A 59 13.97 -12.56 7.31
C HIS A 59 12.52 -12.44 6.83
N VAL A 60 12.26 -11.68 5.76
CA VAL A 60 10.91 -11.50 5.23
C VAL A 60 10.38 -12.80 4.61
N ALA A 61 11.24 -13.56 3.92
CA ALA A 61 10.87 -14.89 3.42
C ALA A 61 10.47 -15.83 4.56
N ASP A 62 11.26 -15.89 5.64
CA ASP A 62 11.00 -16.72 6.82
C ASP A 62 9.71 -16.32 7.55
N LEU A 63 9.45 -15.02 7.68
CA LEU A 63 8.22 -14.49 8.29
C LEU A 63 6.96 -15.01 7.59
N LEU A 64 6.99 -15.04 6.25
CA LEU A 64 5.87 -15.47 5.42
C LEU A 64 5.90 -16.99 5.13
N GLY A 65 6.99 -17.67 5.46
CA GLY A 65 7.16 -19.10 5.17
C GLY A 65 7.45 -19.39 3.69
N HIS A 66 8.07 -18.45 2.97
CA HIS A 66 8.56 -18.64 1.61
C HIS A 66 10.04 -19.02 1.59
N GLU A 67 10.49 -19.60 0.48
CA GLU A 67 11.86 -20.11 0.35
C GLU A 67 12.90 -19.00 0.17
N ALA A 68 12.53 -17.88 -0.46
CA ALA A 68 13.45 -16.79 -0.75
C ALA A 68 12.74 -15.43 -0.86
N GLY A 69 13.53 -14.37 -0.67
CA GLY A 69 13.14 -12.97 -0.85
C GLY A 69 14.05 -12.24 -1.83
N LEU A 70 13.56 -11.12 -2.36
CA LEU A 70 14.27 -10.22 -3.25
C LEU A 70 13.94 -8.77 -2.91
N PHE A 71 14.95 -8.00 -2.49
CA PHE A 71 14.80 -6.57 -2.29
C PHE A 71 14.67 -5.85 -3.63
N VAL A 72 13.69 -4.95 -3.72
CA VAL A 72 13.35 -4.20 -4.94
C VAL A 72 13.17 -2.71 -4.59
N PRO A 73 13.44 -1.79 -5.53
CA PRO A 73 13.46 -0.35 -5.24
C PRO A 73 12.08 0.24 -4.89
N SER A 74 10.98 -0.40 -5.31
CA SER A 74 9.62 0.07 -5.05
C SER A 74 8.60 -1.08 -5.07
N GLY A 75 7.41 -0.83 -4.53
CA GLY A 75 6.29 -1.78 -4.58
C GLY A 75 5.87 -2.10 -6.02
N THR A 76 5.81 -1.08 -6.88
CA THR A 76 5.57 -1.24 -8.33
C THR A 76 6.60 -2.14 -8.98
N ALA A 77 7.90 -1.98 -8.68
CA ALA A 77 8.91 -2.89 -9.20
C ALA A 77 8.66 -4.33 -8.73
N GLY A 78 8.32 -4.53 -7.45
CA GLY A 78 7.97 -5.84 -6.90
C GLY A 78 6.81 -6.51 -7.62
N ASN A 79 5.69 -5.79 -7.79
CA ASN A 79 4.50 -6.28 -8.48
C ASN A 79 4.78 -6.62 -9.95
N GLN A 80 5.43 -5.72 -10.68
CA GLN A 80 5.72 -5.92 -12.10
C GLN A 80 6.73 -7.04 -12.34
N ILE A 81 7.76 -7.17 -11.49
CA ILE A 81 8.68 -8.31 -11.53
C ILE A 81 7.91 -9.60 -11.26
N ALA A 82 7.04 -9.63 -10.24
CA ALA A 82 6.29 -10.82 -9.89
C ALA A 82 5.38 -11.31 -11.02
N ILE A 83 4.60 -10.40 -11.59
CA ILE A 83 3.70 -10.70 -12.71
C ILE A 83 4.51 -11.19 -13.91
N ARG A 84 5.63 -10.54 -14.24
CA ARG A 84 6.48 -10.96 -15.36
C ARG A 84 7.10 -12.34 -15.16
N VAL A 85 7.49 -12.69 -13.93
CA VAL A 85 8.05 -14.02 -13.64
C VAL A 85 6.98 -15.10 -13.74
N HIS A 86 5.77 -14.83 -13.28
CA HIS A 86 4.64 -15.77 -13.38
C HIS A 86 4.17 -15.99 -14.83
N LEU A 87 4.39 -15.00 -15.71
CA LEU A 87 3.98 -15.04 -17.11
C LEU A 87 5.18 -15.20 -18.07
N THR A 88 5.43 -16.43 -18.51
CA THR A 88 6.60 -16.73 -19.35
C THR A 88 6.41 -16.37 -20.83
N GLN A 89 5.18 -16.41 -21.36
CA GLN A 89 4.86 -15.97 -22.73
C GLN A 89 3.40 -15.50 -22.86
N PRO A 90 3.06 -14.66 -23.86
CA PRO A 90 1.67 -14.43 -24.26
C PRO A 90 1.08 -15.64 -25.01
N PRO A 91 -0.25 -15.72 -25.20
CA PRO A 91 -1.27 -14.76 -24.76
C PRO A 91 -1.84 -15.13 -23.39
N HIS A 92 -1.71 -14.26 -22.39
CA HIS A 92 -2.27 -14.49 -21.05
C HIS A 92 -2.93 -13.23 -20.47
N SER A 93 -3.82 -13.43 -19.51
CA SER A 93 -4.43 -12.36 -18.73
C SER A 93 -4.11 -12.44 -17.24
N VAL A 94 -4.12 -11.29 -16.59
CA VAL A 94 -4.01 -11.11 -15.13
C VAL A 94 -5.36 -10.65 -14.60
N LEU A 95 -6.00 -11.48 -13.77
CA LEU A 95 -7.23 -11.10 -13.08
C LEU A 95 -6.89 -10.32 -11.81
N CYS A 96 -7.52 -9.17 -11.61
CA CYS A 96 -7.35 -8.39 -10.38
C CYS A 96 -8.57 -7.51 -10.10
N HIS A 97 -8.61 -6.92 -8.91
CA HIS A 97 -9.62 -5.94 -8.56
C HIS A 97 -9.54 -4.74 -9.53
N ALA A 98 -10.67 -4.29 -10.07
CA ALA A 98 -10.72 -3.25 -11.10
C ALA A 98 -10.04 -1.94 -10.69
N ARG A 99 -9.98 -1.65 -9.39
CA ARG A 99 -9.31 -0.49 -8.81
C ARG A 99 -7.98 -0.80 -8.10
N SER A 100 -7.45 -2.01 -8.25
CA SER A 100 -6.16 -2.38 -7.65
C SER A 100 -5.02 -1.51 -8.17
N HIS A 101 -3.97 -1.37 -7.37
CA HIS A 101 -2.79 -0.60 -7.66
C HIS A 101 -2.12 -1.07 -8.95
N ILE A 102 -1.94 -2.38 -9.11
CA ILE A 102 -1.34 -2.98 -10.31
C ILE A 102 -2.08 -2.66 -11.62
N ASN A 103 -3.37 -2.34 -11.54
CA ASN A 103 -4.19 -1.96 -12.70
C ASN A 103 -4.20 -0.44 -12.91
N GLN A 104 -4.44 0.34 -11.86
CA GLN A 104 -4.71 1.78 -11.98
C GLN A 104 -3.46 2.66 -11.83
N TYR A 105 -2.47 2.24 -11.04
CA TYR A 105 -1.41 3.11 -10.51
C TYR A 105 0.01 2.64 -10.86
N GLU A 106 0.15 1.74 -11.84
CA GLU A 106 1.44 1.21 -12.32
C GLU A 106 1.68 1.45 -13.81
N ALA A 107 1.05 2.51 -14.34
CA ALA A 107 1.28 3.02 -15.70
C ALA A 107 1.15 1.97 -16.81
N GLY A 108 0.22 1.00 -16.65
CA GLY A 108 0.03 -0.08 -17.62
C GLY A 108 1.20 -1.06 -17.71
N GLY A 109 2.00 -1.20 -16.65
CA GLY A 109 3.17 -2.08 -16.60
C GLY A 109 2.89 -3.53 -17.02
N ILE A 110 1.70 -4.05 -16.69
CA ILE A 110 1.31 -5.43 -17.06
C ILE A 110 1.33 -5.60 -18.59
N ALA A 111 0.77 -4.63 -19.32
CA ALA A 111 0.74 -4.68 -20.78
C ALA A 111 2.14 -4.51 -21.38
N THR A 112 2.92 -3.55 -20.88
CA THR A 112 4.22 -3.18 -21.47
C THR A 112 5.34 -4.16 -21.13
N LEU A 113 5.40 -4.67 -19.90
CA LEU A 113 6.47 -5.53 -19.42
C LEU A 113 6.13 -7.01 -19.52
N SER A 114 4.84 -7.37 -19.38
CA SER A 114 4.41 -8.78 -19.33
C SER A 114 3.64 -9.26 -20.56
N GLN A 115 3.34 -8.37 -21.51
CA GLN A 115 2.58 -8.69 -22.72
C GLN A 115 1.25 -9.40 -22.41
N ALA A 116 0.61 -8.97 -21.32
CA ALA A 116 -0.59 -9.58 -20.81
C ALA A 116 -1.72 -8.55 -20.74
N MET A 117 -2.93 -9.01 -20.98
CA MET A 117 -4.12 -8.21 -20.72
C MET A 117 -4.44 -8.21 -19.22
N VAL A 118 -5.09 -7.13 -18.77
CA VAL A 118 -5.72 -7.12 -17.45
C VAL A 118 -7.17 -7.55 -17.61
N GLN A 119 -7.63 -8.42 -16.73
CA GLN A 119 -9.02 -8.84 -16.58
C GLN A 119 -9.56 -8.21 -15.28
N PRO A 120 -9.99 -6.93 -15.33
CA PRO A 120 -10.44 -6.22 -14.13
C PRO A 120 -11.81 -6.74 -13.68
N VAL A 121 -11.92 -7.03 -12.39
CA VAL A 121 -13.16 -7.53 -11.77
C VAL A 121 -13.63 -6.55 -10.71
N TRP A 122 -14.92 -6.24 -10.74
CA TRP A 122 -15.58 -5.48 -9.68
C TRP A 122 -16.10 -6.43 -8.61
N PRO A 123 -15.90 -6.12 -7.31
CA PRO A 123 -16.47 -6.93 -6.24
C PRO A 123 -17.99 -6.80 -6.29
N SER A 124 -18.69 -7.93 -6.20
CA SER A 124 -20.17 -7.91 -6.18
C SER A 124 -20.73 -7.53 -4.81
N LYS A 125 -19.91 -7.65 -3.75
CA LYS A 125 -20.27 -7.33 -2.37
C LYS A 125 -19.11 -6.67 -1.65
N GLY A 126 -19.38 -5.55 -0.98
CA GLY A 126 -18.36 -4.84 -0.21
C GLY A 126 -17.17 -4.36 -1.07
N PRO A 127 -16.04 -4.05 -0.43
CA PRO A 127 -14.89 -3.44 -1.11
C PRO A 127 -13.91 -4.44 -1.73
N ASN A 128 -13.97 -5.72 -1.32
CA ASN A 128 -12.95 -6.73 -1.64
C ASN A 128 -13.51 -7.81 -2.57
N LEU A 129 -12.66 -8.40 -3.42
CA LEU A 129 -13.06 -9.49 -4.29
C LEU A 129 -13.41 -10.75 -3.49
N THR A 130 -14.48 -11.43 -3.91
CA THR A 130 -14.82 -12.77 -3.46
C THR A 130 -14.41 -13.84 -4.48
N LEU A 131 -14.33 -15.10 -4.08
CA LEU A 131 -14.15 -16.25 -4.97
C LEU A 131 -15.21 -16.27 -6.07
N GLU A 132 -16.46 -15.91 -5.76
CA GLU A 132 -17.53 -15.86 -6.75
C GLU A 132 -17.31 -14.75 -7.79
N ASP A 133 -16.71 -13.62 -7.40
CA ASP A 133 -16.29 -12.59 -8.35
C ASP A 133 -15.13 -13.08 -9.22
N VAL A 134 -14.15 -13.75 -8.63
CA VAL A 134 -13.02 -14.36 -9.35
C VAL A 134 -13.50 -15.39 -10.36
N LYS A 135 -14.39 -16.31 -9.98
CA LYS A 135 -14.97 -17.33 -10.89
C LYS A 135 -15.73 -16.72 -12.07
N LYS A 136 -16.39 -15.58 -11.87
CA LYS A 136 -17.09 -14.87 -12.95
C LYS A 136 -16.13 -14.17 -13.91
N GLY A 137 -15.01 -13.65 -13.41
CA GLY A 137 -14.05 -12.89 -14.20
C GLY A 137 -13.00 -13.74 -14.89
N VAL A 138 -12.65 -14.90 -14.33
CA VAL A 138 -11.54 -15.74 -14.79
C VAL A 138 -11.83 -16.36 -16.16
N VAL A 139 -10.82 -16.37 -17.02
CA VAL A 139 -10.89 -17.00 -18.34
C VAL A 139 -10.15 -18.34 -18.26
N LEU A 140 -10.91 -19.42 -18.06
CA LEU A 140 -10.37 -20.78 -17.92
C LEU A 140 -10.28 -21.55 -19.24
N TRP A 141 -11.10 -21.19 -20.23
CA TRP A 141 -11.11 -21.90 -21.52
C TRP A 141 -9.90 -21.52 -22.38
N ASP A 142 -9.47 -22.46 -23.21
CA ASP A 142 -8.32 -22.32 -24.12
C ASP A 142 -8.81 -22.14 -25.57
N ASP A 143 -9.71 -21.17 -25.76
CA ASP A 143 -10.25 -20.81 -27.07
C ASP A 143 -9.41 -19.69 -27.70
N ILE A 144 -9.14 -19.80 -29.01
CA ILE A 144 -8.23 -18.91 -29.75
C ILE A 144 -8.68 -17.44 -29.78
N HIS A 145 -9.93 -17.14 -29.45
CA HIS A 145 -10.45 -15.77 -29.38
C HIS A 145 -10.11 -15.06 -28.07
N CYS A 146 -9.60 -15.78 -27.06
CA CYS A 146 -9.46 -15.29 -25.69
C CYS A 146 -8.00 -15.33 -25.18
N ALA A 147 -7.73 -14.57 -24.11
CA ALA A 147 -6.47 -14.63 -23.36
C ALA A 147 -6.69 -15.35 -22.03
N PRO A 148 -6.26 -16.62 -21.88
CA PRO A 148 -6.46 -17.39 -20.66
C PRO A 148 -5.83 -16.73 -19.44
N THR A 149 -6.55 -16.76 -18.31
CA THR A 149 -6.02 -16.23 -17.05
C THR A 149 -4.93 -17.16 -16.52
N ARG A 150 -3.78 -16.59 -16.18
CA ARG A 150 -2.64 -17.33 -15.60
C ARG A 150 -2.12 -16.73 -14.30
N VAL A 151 -2.56 -15.52 -13.95
CA VAL A 151 -2.31 -14.90 -12.65
C VAL A 151 -3.61 -14.31 -12.11
N ILE A 152 -3.90 -14.61 -10.84
CA ILE A 152 -4.84 -13.83 -10.02
C ILE A 152 -3.99 -12.97 -9.08
N ALA A 153 -4.17 -11.67 -9.12
CA ALA A 153 -3.47 -10.73 -8.25
C ALA A 153 -4.46 -10.08 -7.29
N LEU A 154 -4.24 -10.29 -6.00
CA LEU A 154 -5.03 -9.72 -4.90
C LEU A 154 -4.23 -8.60 -4.23
N GLU A 155 -4.93 -7.63 -3.67
CA GLU A 155 -4.32 -6.50 -2.94
C GLU A 155 -4.77 -6.59 -1.48
N ASN A 156 -3.83 -6.59 -0.54
CA ASN A 156 -4.15 -6.59 0.88
C ASN A 156 -3.18 -5.67 1.66
N THR A 157 -3.64 -4.53 2.19
CA THR A 157 -5.02 -4.00 2.20
C THR A 157 -5.40 -3.22 0.94
N TYR A 158 -6.68 -3.20 0.57
CA TYR A 158 -7.25 -2.34 -0.48
C TYR A 158 -8.02 -1.18 0.15
N GLY A 159 -7.58 0.06 -0.10
CA GLY A 159 -8.22 1.25 0.50
C GLY A 159 -8.29 1.21 2.03
N GLY A 160 -7.32 0.55 2.68
CA GLY A 160 -7.30 0.31 4.13
C GLY A 160 -8.25 -0.79 4.62
N THR A 161 -9.05 -1.37 3.74
CA THR A 161 -9.90 -2.54 4.04
C THR A 161 -9.10 -3.83 3.88
N ILE A 162 -9.38 -4.79 4.74
CA ILE A 162 -8.70 -6.06 4.84
C ILE A 162 -9.46 -7.08 3.99
N LEU A 163 -8.75 -7.71 3.06
CA LEU A 163 -9.28 -8.87 2.37
C LEU A 163 -9.31 -10.05 3.35
N PRO A 164 -10.48 -10.59 3.72
CA PRO A 164 -10.58 -11.61 4.77
C PRO A 164 -9.75 -12.85 4.43
N LEU A 165 -8.99 -13.35 5.40
CA LEU A 165 -8.06 -14.47 5.19
C LEU A 165 -8.76 -15.74 4.65
N ASN A 166 -9.97 -16.04 5.12
CA ASN A 166 -10.76 -17.16 4.60
C ASN A 166 -11.08 -17.01 3.12
N GLU A 167 -11.38 -15.78 2.66
CA GLU A 167 -11.65 -15.49 1.25
C GLU A 167 -10.37 -15.63 0.41
N VAL A 168 -9.23 -15.17 0.94
CA VAL A 168 -7.92 -15.39 0.31
C VAL A 168 -7.65 -16.89 0.12
N GLN A 169 -7.89 -17.70 1.16
CA GLN A 169 -7.68 -19.16 1.11
C GLN A 169 -8.58 -19.82 0.06
N LEU A 170 -9.86 -19.46 0.00
CA LEU A 170 -10.80 -19.95 -1.01
C LEU A 170 -10.37 -19.61 -2.45
N ILE A 171 -9.93 -18.36 -2.69
CA ILE A 171 -9.41 -17.94 -4.00
C ILE A 171 -8.12 -18.68 -4.33
N SER A 172 -7.25 -18.88 -3.34
CA SER A 172 -5.98 -19.57 -3.48
C SER A 172 -6.13 -21.05 -3.85
N GLU A 173 -7.03 -21.76 -3.18
CA GLU A 173 -7.38 -23.15 -3.51
C GLU A 173 -7.95 -23.26 -4.93
N PHE A 174 -8.86 -22.36 -5.29
CA PHE A 174 -9.42 -22.30 -6.64
C PHE A 174 -8.34 -22.05 -7.69
N ALA A 175 -7.45 -21.08 -7.47
CA ALA A 175 -6.35 -20.76 -8.39
C ALA A 175 -5.45 -21.99 -8.62
N ARG A 176 -5.01 -22.65 -7.54
CA ARG A 176 -4.17 -23.84 -7.62
C ARG A 176 -4.85 -25.00 -8.35
N SER A 177 -6.13 -25.23 -8.09
CA SER A 177 -6.90 -26.28 -8.78
C SER A 177 -7.02 -26.06 -10.30
N ASN A 178 -6.85 -24.81 -10.76
CA ASN A 178 -6.89 -24.43 -12.17
C ASN A 178 -5.50 -24.09 -12.75
N ASN A 179 -4.41 -24.41 -12.04
CA ASN A 179 -3.04 -24.10 -12.45
C ASN A 179 -2.82 -22.59 -12.74
N ILE A 180 -3.45 -21.73 -11.94
CA ILE A 180 -3.29 -20.27 -11.97
C ILE A 180 -2.43 -19.85 -10.80
N ARG A 181 -1.45 -18.98 -11.05
CA ARG A 181 -0.61 -18.41 -10.00
C ARG A 181 -1.35 -17.32 -9.24
N ILE A 182 -1.10 -17.22 -7.94
CA ILE A 182 -1.70 -16.19 -7.11
C ILE A 182 -0.61 -15.28 -6.51
N HIS A 183 -0.75 -13.97 -6.76
CA HIS A 183 0.16 -12.94 -6.27
C HIS A 183 -0.57 -11.99 -5.31
N CYS A 184 0.12 -11.56 -4.25
CA CYS A 184 -0.37 -10.51 -3.37
C CYS A 184 0.44 -9.22 -3.56
N ASP A 185 -0.24 -8.15 -3.98
CA ASP A 185 0.20 -6.79 -3.66
C ASP A 185 -0.04 -6.57 -2.16
N GLY A 186 0.99 -6.90 -1.40
CA GLY A 186 1.04 -6.79 0.05
C GLY A 186 1.62 -5.47 0.52
N ALA A 187 1.50 -4.39 -0.25
CA ALA A 187 2.07 -3.08 0.09
C ALA A 187 1.73 -2.61 1.51
N ARG A 188 0.58 -3.04 2.04
CA ARG A 188 0.14 -2.78 3.41
C ARG A 188 -0.26 -4.04 4.16
N LEU A 189 0.25 -5.21 3.79
CA LEU A 189 -0.04 -6.46 4.50
C LEU A 189 0.38 -6.40 5.98
N TRP A 190 1.39 -5.58 6.30
CA TRP A 190 1.77 -5.21 7.66
C TRP A 190 0.58 -4.70 8.48
N ASN A 191 -0.28 -3.87 7.90
CA ASN A 191 -1.46 -3.34 8.58
C ASN A 191 -2.52 -4.42 8.81
N ALA A 192 -2.77 -5.30 7.83
CA ALA A 192 -3.72 -6.40 8.00
C ALA A 192 -3.29 -7.35 9.14
N VAL A 193 -2.00 -7.68 9.22
CA VAL A 193 -1.46 -8.51 10.32
C VAL A 193 -1.51 -7.78 11.65
N ALA A 194 -1.12 -6.50 11.70
CA ALA A 194 -1.19 -5.69 12.92
C ALA A 194 -2.63 -5.48 13.44
N ALA A 195 -3.62 -5.52 12.55
CA ALA A 195 -5.05 -5.50 12.89
C ALA A 195 -5.57 -6.85 13.42
N GLY A 196 -4.74 -7.91 13.42
CA GLY A 196 -5.12 -9.23 13.90
C GLY A 196 -5.94 -10.07 12.91
N ALA A 197 -5.95 -9.71 11.62
CA ALA A 197 -6.75 -10.42 10.61
C ALA A 197 -6.16 -11.76 10.15
N GLY A 198 -4.97 -12.11 10.63
CA GLY A 198 -4.22 -13.31 10.27
C GLY A 198 -2.73 -13.10 10.52
N SER A 199 -1.97 -14.19 10.59
CA SER A 199 -0.51 -14.15 10.71
C SER A 199 0.18 -14.04 9.35
N PHE A 200 1.45 -13.60 9.35
CA PHE A 200 2.28 -13.61 8.14
C PHE A 200 2.36 -14.99 7.51
N ARG A 201 2.47 -16.07 8.31
CA ARG A 201 2.52 -17.44 7.78
C ARG A 201 1.22 -17.88 7.12
N GLU A 202 0.07 -17.51 7.67
CA GLU A 202 -1.22 -17.84 7.05
C GLU A 202 -1.43 -17.13 5.72
N TYR A 203 -1.08 -15.84 5.65
CA TYR A 203 -1.11 -15.12 4.37
C TYR A 203 -0.07 -15.68 3.40
N GLY A 204 1.17 -15.90 3.83
CA GLY A 204 2.24 -16.47 3.00
C GLY A 204 1.87 -17.83 2.39
N ALA A 205 1.26 -18.73 3.18
CA ALA A 205 0.78 -20.01 2.68
C ALA A 205 -0.32 -19.88 1.60
N ALA A 206 -1.06 -18.78 1.61
CA ALA A 206 -2.14 -18.54 0.65
C ALA A 206 -1.67 -17.90 -0.68
N PHE A 207 -0.39 -17.54 -0.82
CA PHE A 207 0.13 -16.90 -2.04
C PHE A 207 1.29 -17.69 -2.68
N ASP A 208 1.47 -17.61 -4.00
CA ASP A 208 2.71 -18.08 -4.66
C ASP A 208 3.82 -17.05 -4.52
N SER A 209 3.46 -15.76 -4.47
CA SER A 209 4.39 -14.65 -4.22
C SER A 209 3.70 -13.44 -3.58
N ILE A 210 4.44 -12.68 -2.79
CA ILE A 210 3.95 -11.47 -2.11
C ILE A 210 4.98 -10.35 -2.24
N SER A 211 4.54 -9.13 -2.56
CA SER A 211 5.35 -7.92 -2.52
C SER A 211 5.03 -7.11 -1.27
N LEU A 212 5.96 -6.96 -0.32
CA LEU A 212 5.75 -6.17 0.90
C LEU A 212 6.53 -4.86 0.87
N CYS A 213 5.84 -3.75 1.08
CA CYS A 213 6.42 -2.41 1.02
C CYS A 213 6.90 -1.94 2.40
N PHE A 214 8.10 -1.34 2.44
CA PHE A 214 8.65 -0.74 3.66
C PHE A 214 8.51 0.79 3.67
N SER A 215 8.42 1.41 2.47
CA SER A 215 8.34 2.87 2.28
C SER A 215 6.93 3.43 2.33
N LYS A 216 6.15 2.94 3.30
CA LYS A 216 4.79 3.36 3.64
C LYS A 216 4.69 3.46 5.17
N GLY A 217 3.62 2.97 5.80
CA GLY A 217 3.45 3.01 7.25
C GLY A 217 4.55 2.36 8.10
N ILE A 218 5.42 1.52 7.52
CA ILE A 218 6.62 0.98 8.18
C ILE A 218 7.73 2.04 8.33
N GLY A 219 7.79 3.05 7.46
CA GLY A 219 8.63 4.24 7.63
C GLY A 219 10.02 4.19 6.99
N ALA A 220 10.41 3.08 6.36
CA ALA A 220 11.71 3.01 5.69
C ALA A 220 11.75 3.98 4.49
N PRO A 221 12.90 4.56 4.13
CA PRO A 221 12.95 5.56 3.06
C PRO A 221 12.66 4.98 1.67
N VAL A 222 13.06 3.72 1.42
CA VAL A 222 12.99 3.09 0.10
C VAL A 222 12.71 1.61 0.25
N GLY A 223 11.98 1.05 -0.71
CA GLY A 223 12.08 -0.35 -1.05
C GLY A 223 10.89 -1.21 -0.65
N SER A 224 10.92 -2.42 -1.20
CA SER A 224 9.97 -3.50 -0.94
C SER A 224 10.74 -4.83 -1.01
N VAL A 225 10.17 -5.89 -0.46
CA VAL A 225 10.71 -7.25 -0.62
C VAL A 225 9.65 -8.11 -1.29
N LEU A 226 10.01 -8.67 -2.43
CA LEU A 226 9.24 -9.68 -3.14
C LEU A 226 9.66 -11.06 -2.62
N VAL A 227 8.72 -11.89 -2.17
CA VAL A 227 8.97 -13.25 -1.71
C VAL A 227 8.29 -14.29 -2.59
N GLY A 228 8.81 -15.51 -2.59
CA GLY A 228 8.23 -16.65 -3.31
C GLY A 228 9.11 -17.89 -3.20
N SER A 229 8.89 -18.88 -4.09
CA SER A 229 9.81 -20.02 -4.22
C SER A 229 11.19 -19.57 -4.68
N LYS A 230 12.22 -20.37 -4.40
CA LYS A 230 13.59 -20.10 -4.82
C LYS A 230 13.69 -19.95 -6.34
N ILE A 231 13.04 -20.84 -7.09
CA ILE A 231 13.03 -20.80 -8.57
C ILE A 231 12.38 -19.50 -9.08
N PHE A 232 11.30 -19.05 -8.42
CA PHE A 232 10.66 -17.79 -8.75
C PHE A 232 11.59 -16.60 -8.47
N ILE A 233 12.24 -16.56 -7.32
CA ILE A 233 13.15 -15.47 -6.94
C ILE A 233 14.41 -15.44 -7.81
N ASP A 234 14.98 -16.60 -8.15
CA ASP A 234 16.12 -16.70 -9.06
C ASP A 234 15.77 -16.04 -10.40
N ARG A 235 14.57 -16.30 -10.95
CA ARG A 235 14.07 -15.62 -12.17
C ARG A 235 13.78 -14.14 -11.94
N ALA A 236 13.22 -13.78 -10.79
CA ALA A 236 12.92 -12.40 -10.43
C ALA A 236 14.18 -11.52 -10.44
N ARG A 237 15.35 -12.06 -10.06
CA ARG A 237 16.65 -11.35 -10.15
C ARG A 237 17.01 -10.97 -11.59
N TRP A 238 16.76 -11.84 -12.58
CA TRP A 238 16.97 -11.52 -14.00
C TRP A 238 16.07 -10.38 -14.46
N ILE A 239 14.77 -10.44 -14.12
CA ILE A 239 13.82 -9.38 -14.48
C ILE A 239 14.22 -8.06 -13.79
N ARG A 240 14.50 -8.10 -12.48
CA ARG A 240 15.00 -6.94 -11.71
C ARG A 240 16.23 -6.32 -12.37
N LYS A 241 17.19 -7.14 -12.82
CA LYS A 241 18.39 -6.64 -13.53
C LYS A 241 18.03 -5.97 -14.85
N SER A 242 17.13 -6.56 -15.63
CA SER A 242 16.75 -6.08 -16.96
C SER A 242 16.03 -4.72 -16.93
N ILE A 243 15.22 -4.47 -15.90
CA ILE A 243 14.46 -3.22 -15.74
C ILE A 243 15.18 -2.17 -14.87
N GLY A 244 16.48 -2.38 -14.58
CA GLY A 244 17.31 -1.40 -13.88
C GLY A 244 17.19 -1.41 -12.34
N GLY A 245 16.54 -2.41 -11.75
CA GLY A 245 16.41 -2.53 -10.29
C GLY A 245 17.60 -3.20 -9.58
N GLY A 246 18.57 -3.72 -10.32
CA GLY A 246 19.78 -4.34 -9.77
C GLY A 246 20.81 -3.29 -9.31
N MET A 247 20.64 -2.81 -8.08
CA MET A 247 21.46 -1.80 -7.42
C MET A 247 22.75 -2.41 -6.82
N ARG A 248 23.66 -1.57 -6.29
CA ARG A 248 24.94 -1.98 -5.69
C ARG A 248 24.82 -2.12 -4.17
N GLN A 249 25.41 -1.19 -3.40
CA GLN A 249 25.42 -1.18 -1.93
C GLN A 249 24.05 -0.86 -1.34
N THR A 250 23.11 -1.78 -1.50
CA THR A 250 21.72 -1.67 -1.03
C THR A 250 21.57 -1.86 0.47
N GLY A 251 22.60 -2.37 1.15
CA GLY A 251 22.63 -2.57 2.60
C GLY A 251 22.29 -1.31 3.38
N VAL A 252 22.68 -0.13 2.87
CA VAL A 252 22.33 1.16 3.47
C VAL A 252 20.81 1.32 3.60
N ILE A 253 20.04 1.06 2.54
CA ILE A 253 18.58 1.20 2.56
C ILE A 253 17.87 -0.02 3.13
N ALA A 254 18.43 -1.23 2.96
CA ALA A 254 17.91 -2.44 3.56
C ALA A 254 18.03 -2.43 5.09
N GLY A 255 19.11 -1.84 5.64
CA GLY A 255 19.29 -1.67 7.08
C GLY A 255 18.19 -0.81 7.72
N ALA A 256 17.79 0.27 7.07
CA ALA A 256 16.65 1.08 7.51
C ALA A 256 15.36 0.26 7.53
N ALA A 257 15.08 -0.50 6.47
CA ALA A 257 13.91 -1.36 6.38
C ALA A 257 13.88 -2.43 7.48
N ARG A 258 15.03 -3.04 7.80
CA ARG A 258 15.13 -4.02 8.88
C ARG A 258 14.86 -3.39 10.25
N ALA A 259 15.47 -2.23 10.54
CA ALA A 259 15.28 -1.52 11.80
C ALA A 259 13.83 -1.04 11.98
N ALA A 260 13.20 -0.62 10.88
CA ALA A 260 11.81 -0.19 10.85
C ALA A 260 10.83 -1.31 11.29
N LEU A 261 11.11 -2.58 10.98
CA LEU A 261 10.28 -3.68 11.44
C LEU A 261 10.28 -3.82 12.96
N ASP A 262 11.44 -3.68 13.62
CA ASP A 262 11.50 -3.81 15.08
C ASP A 262 10.89 -2.60 15.78
N GLU A 263 11.06 -1.40 15.21
CA GLU A 263 10.60 -0.15 15.84
C GLU A 263 9.13 0.19 15.52
N VAL A 264 8.70 0.05 14.26
CA VAL A 264 7.46 0.66 13.76
C VAL A 264 6.34 -0.36 13.61
N PHE A 265 6.64 -1.61 13.22
CA PHE A 265 5.58 -2.63 13.09
C PHE A 265 4.73 -2.77 14.37
N PRO A 266 5.29 -2.81 15.60
CA PRO A 266 4.50 -2.86 16.83
C PRO A 266 3.60 -1.63 17.06
N LYS A 267 3.89 -0.50 16.39
CA LYS A 267 3.14 0.77 16.52
C LYS A 267 1.96 0.85 15.54
N LEU A 268 1.86 -0.04 14.54
CA LEU A 268 0.79 0.03 13.54
C LEU A 268 -0.60 -0.13 14.16
N ALA A 269 -0.77 -0.98 15.18
CA ALA A 269 -2.07 -1.11 15.86
C ALA A 269 -2.55 0.23 16.45
N ALA A 270 -1.64 1.04 16.98
CA ALA A 270 -1.99 2.36 17.50
C ALA A 270 -2.41 3.35 16.40
N THR A 271 -1.87 3.24 15.18
CA THR A 271 -2.32 4.08 14.07
C THR A 271 -3.74 3.72 13.63
N HIS A 272 -4.15 2.46 13.76
CA HIS A 272 -5.52 2.02 13.51
C HIS A 272 -6.49 2.56 14.57
N GLU A 273 -6.09 2.60 15.84
CA GLU A 273 -6.90 3.21 16.89
C GLU A 273 -7.12 4.70 16.66
N ILE A 274 -6.07 5.42 16.23
CA ILE A 274 -6.20 6.84 15.86
C ILE A 274 -7.17 7.00 14.68
N ALA A 275 -7.08 6.15 13.65
CA ALA A 275 -8.00 6.20 12.52
C ALA A 275 -9.47 5.96 12.96
N ARG A 276 -9.71 4.97 13.83
CA ARG A 276 -11.04 4.71 14.44
C ARG A 276 -11.53 5.87 15.30
N ASP A 277 -10.63 6.54 16.03
CA ASP A 277 -10.96 7.71 16.83
C ASP A 277 -11.35 8.93 15.98
N ILE A 278 -10.70 9.12 14.82
CA ILE A 278 -11.08 10.13 13.83
C ILE A 278 -12.42 9.75 13.19
N GLU A 279 -12.64 8.49 12.82
CA GLU A 279 -13.92 8.00 12.28
C GLU A 279 -15.10 8.30 13.23
N LYS A 280 -14.95 8.01 14.52
CA LYS A 280 -15.98 8.30 15.53
C LYS A 280 -16.34 9.79 15.58
N HIS A 281 -15.33 10.67 15.45
CA HIS A 281 -15.55 12.12 15.39
C HIS A 281 -16.25 12.55 14.10
N LEU A 282 -15.86 11.97 12.95
CA LEU A 282 -16.57 12.22 11.69
C LEU A 282 -18.05 11.84 11.78
N HIS A 283 -18.35 10.67 12.34
CA HIS A 283 -19.72 10.21 12.52
C HIS A 283 -20.53 11.09 13.47
N SER A 284 -19.92 11.65 14.53
CA SER A 284 -20.63 12.57 15.43
C SER A 284 -21.01 13.89 14.75
N LEU A 285 -20.31 14.27 13.67
CA LEU A 285 -20.62 15.41 12.82
C LEU A 285 -21.63 15.08 11.70
N GLY A 286 -22.12 13.84 11.63
CA GLY A 286 -23.03 13.38 10.58
C GLY A 286 -22.35 13.09 9.24
N LEU A 287 -21.02 13.07 9.20
CA LEU A 287 -20.25 12.63 8.02
C LEU A 287 -20.25 11.10 7.94
N LYS A 288 -20.04 10.56 6.74
CA LYS A 288 -19.97 9.12 6.48
C LYS A 288 -18.64 8.77 5.82
N THR A 289 -18.28 7.49 5.87
CA THR A 289 -17.13 6.94 5.18
C THR A 289 -17.55 6.15 3.94
N VAL A 290 -16.73 6.24 2.87
CA VAL A 290 -16.93 5.48 1.62
C VAL A 290 -16.54 4.01 1.81
N LEU A 291 -15.53 3.75 2.64
CA LEU A 291 -15.02 2.42 2.97
C LEU A 291 -14.99 2.23 4.50
N PRO A 292 -15.15 1.00 4.99
CA PRO A 292 -14.91 0.68 6.40
C PRO A 292 -13.50 1.08 6.87
N VAL A 293 -13.39 1.66 8.07
CA VAL A 293 -12.11 2.03 8.68
C VAL A 293 -11.55 0.86 9.49
N GLU A 294 -10.91 -0.08 8.79
CA GLU A 294 -10.36 -1.30 9.42
C GLU A 294 -8.90 -1.15 9.82
N THR A 295 -8.13 -0.30 9.11
CA THR A 295 -6.72 -0.05 9.38
C THR A 295 -6.42 1.45 9.51
N ASN A 296 -5.49 1.99 8.72
CA ASN A 296 -4.95 3.34 8.90
C ASN A 296 -5.50 4.36 7.89
N MET A 297 -6.59 4.06 7.19
CA MET A 297 -7.17 4.93 6.17
C MET A 297 -8.63 5.24 6.44
N ILE A 298 -9.01 6.46 6.10
CA ILE A 298 -10.38 6.95 6.15
C ILE A 298 -10.65 7.64 4.82
N PHE A 299 -11.82 7.37 4.24
CA PHE A 299 -12.30 8.02 3.03
C PHE A 299 -13.63 8.67 3.36
N ILE A 300 -13.64 9.99 3.56
CA ILE A 300 -14.87 10.73 3.84
C ILE A 300 -15.74 10.73 2.57
N ASP A 301 -17.02 10.43 2.71
CA ASP A 301 -18.00 10.57 1.63
C ASP A 301 -18.36 12.05 1.46
N LEU A 302 -17.46 12.79 0.79
CA LEU A 302 -17.61 14.23 0.54
C LEU A 302 -18.86 14.52 -0.31
N GLN A 303 -19.22 13.63 -1.24
CA GLN A 303 -20.40 13.79 -2.07
C GLN A 303 -21.67 13.72 -1.24
N ALA A 304 -21.83 12.68 -0.40
CA ALA A 304 -22.98 12.58 0.51
C ALA A 304 -22.98 13.71 1.54
N ALA A 305 -21.80 14.18 1.94
CA ALA A 305 -21.66 15.34 2.80
C ALA A 305 -21.94 16.67 2.09
N GLY A 306 -22.08 16.72 0.75
CA GLY A 306 -22.20 17.96 0.00
C GLY A 306 -21.03 18.92 0.26
N LEU A 307 -19.83 18.38 0.41
CA LEU A 307 -18.57 19.09 0.65
C LEU A 307 -17.69 19.00 -0.58
N ASP A 308 -16.99 20.09 -0.88
CA ASP A 308 -15.96 20.12 -1.91
C ASP A 308 -14.61 19.74 -1.29
N ASN A 309 -13.84 18.94 -2.02
CA ASN A 309 -12.55 18.46 -1.57
C ASN A 309 -11.54 19.60 -1.41
N ASP A 310 -11.52 20.56 -2.34
CA ASP A 310 -10.52 21.62 -2.35
C ASP A 310 -10.77 22.57 -1.17
N TRP A 311 -12.03 22.84 -0.84
CA TRP A 311 -12.36 23.61 0.36
C TRP A 311 -11.87 22.94 1.65
N LEU A 312 -12.06 21.62 1.81
CA LEU A 312 -11.56 20.89 2.97
C LEU A 312 -10.01 20.95 3.05
N ILE A 313 -9.34 20.80 1.90
CA ILE A 313 -7.88 20.90 1.81
C ILE A 313 -7.40 22.32 2.14
N GLU A 314 -8.08 23.36 1.69
CA GLU A 314 -7.75 24.76 1.99
C GLU A 314 -7.87 25.07 3.48
N GLU A 315 -8.97 24.65 4.11
CA GLU A 315 -9.18 24.79 5.56
C GLU A 315 -8.08 24.06 6.34
N ALA A 316 -7.68 22.87 5.91
CA ALA A 316 -6.56 22.13 6.49
C ALA A 316 -5.21 22.83 6.31
N ASN A 317 -4.91 23.27 5.09
CA ASN A 317 -3.66 23.96 4.76
C ASN A 317 -3.49 25.27 5.52
N SER A 318 -4.58 26.04 5.71
CA SER A 318 -4.57 27.29 6.49
C SER A 318 -4.14 27.08 7.94
N GLU A 319 -4.30 25.85 8.43
CA GLU A 319 -3.96 25.39 9.76
C GLU A 319 -2.66 24.56 9.78
N GLY A 320 -1.93 24.49 8.66
CA GLY A 320 -0.67 23.76 8.57
C GLY A 320 -0.81 22.23 8.54
N LEU A 321 -2.02 21.69 8.34
CA LEU A 321 -2.22 20.26 8.05
C LEU A 321 -2.26 20.01 6.55
N ARG A 322 -1.84 18.81 6.13
CA ARG A 322 -1.98 18.35 4.73
C ARG A 322 -2.95 17.17 4.67
N LEU A 323 -3.95 17.24 3.80
CA LEU A 323 -4.92 16.17 3.56
C LEU A 323 -4.79 15.62 2.15
N GLY A 324 -5.15 14.35 1.97
CA GLY A 324 -5.24 13.72 0.66
C GLY A 324 -6.48 14.22 -0.11
N TYR A 325 -6.47 13.97 -1.42
CA TYR A 325 -7.63 14.20 -2.28
C TYR A 325 -8.72 13.14 -2.02
N ASP A 326 -9.92 13.41 -2.54
CA ASP A 326 -11.10 12.54 -2.45
C ASP A 326 -11.47 12.17 -1.00
N GLY A 327 -11.31 13.12 -0.08
CA GLY A 327 -11.63 12.92 1.34
C GLY A 327 -10.72 11.89 2.03
N ARG A 328 -9.55 11.57 1.44
CA ARG A 328 -8.62 10.58 1.98
C ARG A 328 -7.78 11.14 3.13
N ILE A 329 -7.83 10.46 4.26
CA ILE A 329 -6.98 10.69 5.43
C ILE A 329 -6.22 9.39 5.70
N VAL A 330 -4.90 9.48 5.80
CA VAL A 330 -4.03 8.34 6.12
C VAL A 330 -3.24 8.64 7.38
N VAL A 331 -3.33 7.75 8.36
CA VAL A 331 -2.60 7.85 9.63
C VAL A 331 -1.33 6.99 9.55
N HIS A 332 -0.21 7.50 10.05
CA HIS A 332 1.04 6.75 10.17
C HIS A 332 1.72 7.06 11.51
N HIS A 333 2.78 6.33 11.83
CA HIS A 333 3.40 6.31 13.17
C HIS A 333 4.05 7.63 13.61
N GLN A 334 4.12 8.64 12.73
CA GLN A 334 4.70 9.96 13.04
C GLN A 334 3.64 11.04 13.24
N ILE A 335 2.36 10.77 12.90
CA ILE A 335 1.27 11.72 13.11
C ILE A 335 1.21 12.08 14.60
N SER A 336 1.25 13.38 14.92
CA SER A 336 1.22 13.83 16.30
C SER A 336 -0.20 13.90 16.85
N THR A 337 -0.32 13.78 18.18
CA THR A 337 -1.60 13.94 18.89
C THR A 337 -2.21 15.32 18.65
N GLU A 338 -1.38 16.37 18.56
CA GLU A 338 -1.79 17.73 18.25
C GLU A 338 -2.38 17.83 16.84
N ALA A 339 -1.78 17.15 15.86
CA ALA A 339 -2.29 17.11 14.49
C ALA A 339 -3.65 16.41 14.42
N VAL A 340 -3.85 15.32 15.16
CA VAL A 340 -5.14 14.63 15.28
C VAL A 340 -6.20 15.53 15.91
N LYS A 341 -5.87 16.21 17.01
CA LYS A 341 -6.77 17.16 17.66
C LYS A 341 -7.17 18.28 16.69
N LYS A 342 -6.18 18.85 16.00
CA LYS A 342 -6.40 19.93 15.04
C LYS A 342 -7.25 19.50 13.86
N LEU A 343 -7.03 18.29 13.35
CA LEU A 343 -7.87 17.70 12.30
C LEU A 343 -9.35 17.62 12.72
N LYS A 344 -9.61 17.14 13.94
CA LYS A 344 -10.98 17.08 14.48
C LYS A 344 -11.62 18.46 14.61
N GLU A 345 -10.88 19.46 15.07
CA GLU A 345 -11.35 20.85 15.16
C GLU A 345 -11.68 21.43 13.77
N ILE A 346 -10.85 21.15 12.76
CA ILE A 346 -11.08 21.58 11.38
C ILE A 346 -12.34 20.94 10.80
N LEU A 347 -12.53 19.63 11.01
CA LEU A 347 -13.73 18.92 10.56
C LEU A 347 -15.00 19.50 11.18
N SER A 348 -14.99 19.79 12.49
CA SER A 348 -16.12 20.45 13.16
C SER A 348 -16.39 21.83 12.57
N ARG A 349 -15.35 22.65 12.41
CA ARG A 349 -15.45 24.01 11.88
C ARG A 349 -15.96 24.05 10.44
N VAL A 350 -15.51 23.11 9.59
CA VAL A 350 -15.99 22.97 8.21
C VAL A 350 -17.50 22.69 8.21
N MET A 351 -17.97 21.81 9.07
CA MET A 351 -19.39 21.50 9.18
C MET A 351 -20.21 22.66 9.74
N GLU A 352 -19.70 23.40 10.71
CA GLU A 352 -20.32 24.64 11.23
C GLU A 352 -20.43 25.73 10.15
N LYS A 353 -19.32 25.99 9.42
CA LYS A 353 -19.30 26.95 8.29
C LYS A 353 -20.28 26.56 7.19
N LYS A 354 -20.38 25.27 6.90
CA LYS A 354 -21.36 24.74 5.93
C LYS A 354 -22.79 24.99 6.41
N ALA A 355 -23.11 24.69 7.67
CA ALA A 355 -24.44 24.93 8.24
C ALA A 355 -24.81 26.43 8.26
N ALA A 356 -23.82 27.31 8.44
CA ALA A 356 -23.99 28.77 8.38
C ALA A 356 -24.11 29.33 6.94
N GLY A 357 -24.04 28.48 5.90
CA GLY A 357 -24.18 28.91 4.50
C GLY A 357 -22.91 29.48 3.86
N ALA A 358 -21.77 29.52 4.57
CA ALA A 358 -20.52 30.05 4.04
C ALA A 358 -19.98 29.24 2.85
N TYR A 359 -20.27 27.94 2.82
CA TYR A 359 -19.88 27.06 1.71
C TYR A 359 -20.55 27.44 0.38
N ALA A 360 -21.83 27.85 0.40
CA ALA A 360 -22.56 28.25 -0.80
C ALA A 360 -22.04 29.57 -1.43
N GLN A 361 -21.29 30.38 -0.67
CA GLN A 361 -20.66 31.60 -1.17
C GLN A 361 -19.28 31.33 -1.81
N ALA A 362 -18.59 30.26 -1.37
CA ALA A 362 -17.28 29.85 -1.90
C ALA A 362 -17.40 28.91 -3.12
N SER A 363 -18.43 28.06 -3.16
CA SER A 363 -18.67 27.08 -4.24
C SER A 363 -19.51 27.68 -5.39
N GLN A 364 -18.87 28.40 -6.30
CA GLN A 364 -19.40 28.61 -7.67
C GLN A 364 -18.81 27.62 -8.69
N ALA A 365 -17.81 26.83 -8.30
CA ALA A 365 -17.34 25.68 -9.05
C ALA A 365 -18.22 24.47 -8.74
N GLN A 366 -18.60 23.71 -9.77
CA GLN A 366 -19.31 22.43 -9.64
C GLN A 366 -18.69 21.61 -8.50
N VAL A 367 -19.52 21.08 -7.59
CA VAL A 367 -19.09 20.19 -6.51
C VAL A 367 -18.27 19.06 -7.13
N ASN A 368 -16.95 19.15 -7.06
CA ASN A 368 -16.02 18.15 -7.60
C ASN A 368 -15.79 17.08 -6.52
N GLY A 369 -16.89 16.59 -5.94
CA GLY A 369 -16.87 15.52 -4.96
C GLY A 369 -16.42 14.23 -5.63
N GLY A 370 -15.12 13.95 -5.55
CA GLY A 370 -14.59 12.68 -6.01
C GLY A 370 -15.10 11.55 -5.11
N THR A 371 -15.78 10.58 -5.69
CA THR A 371 -15.91 9.25 -5.08
C THR A 371 -14.54 8.58 -5.14
N TYR A 372 -14.10 7.90 -4.07
CA TYR A 372 -12.86 7.11 -4.09
C TYR A 372 -12.73 6.28 -5.38
N GLY A 373 -11.71 6.58 -6.19
CA GLY A 373 -11.49 5.96 -7.51
C GLY A 373 -11.98 6.76 -8.72
N GLY A 374 -12.51 7.97 -8.56
CA GLY A 374 -12.59 8.96 -9.63
C GLY A 374 -11.18 9.46 -9.96
N MET A 375 -10.79 9.46 -11.23
CA MET A 375 -9.52 10.11 -11.58
C MET A 375 -9.62 11.60 -11.22
N PRO A 376 -8.71 12.16 -10.41
CA PRO A 376 -8.68 13.59 -10.22
C PRO A 376 -8.47 14.23 -11.59
N LYS A 377 -9.38 15.13 -11.99
CA LYS A 377 -9.11 16.03 -13.10
C LYS A 377 -7.98 16.95 -12.63
N ARG A 378 -6.74 16.61 -12.98
CA ARG A 378 -5.65 17.57 -12.91
C ARG A 378 -5.97 18.66 -13.92
N THR A 379 -6.41 19.82 -13.46
CA THR A 379 -6.28 21.07 -14.22
C THR A 379 -4.84 21.56 -14.11
#